data_AF-L5N319-F1
#
_entry.id   AF-L5N319-F1
#
_cell.length_a   1.000
_cell.length_b   1.000
_cell.length_c   1.000
_cell.angle_alpha   90.00
_cell.angle_beta   90.00
_cell.angle_gamma   90.00
#
_symmetry.space_group_name_H-M   'P 1'
#
loop_
_entity.id
_entity.type
_entity.pdbx_description
1 polymer ?
#
loop_
_entity_poly.entity_id
_entity_poly.type
_entity_poly.pdbx_seq_one_letter_code
_entity_poly.pdbx_strand_id
1 'polypeptide(L)'
;MSIIRNKWLMILFNFALVTGLFFLLSPEHDLFHYINQLFYLAYFYLFIGILMWVIRGGFFDGIAYGFRRFYSTMSKQKDYLDDWKEKPLPSQTIGRSWLRFFLFQGSVLTVGLLALLVFYYQG
;
A
#
# COMPACT_ATOMS: atom_id res chain seq x y z
N MET A 1 15.30 12.78 0.28
CA MET A 1 14.70 11.56 -0.29
C MET A 1 14.47 11.74 -1.81
N SER A 2 15.47 11.48 -2.66
CA SER A 2 15.39 11.70 -4.12
C SER A 2 14.95 10.48 -4.93
N ILE A 3 14.75 9.33 -4.27
CA ILE A 3 14.45 8.04 -4.94
C ILE A 3 13.05 8.06 -5.61
N ILE A 4 12.13 8.92 -5.15
CA ILE A 4 10.77 9.05 -5.69
C ILE A 4 10.69 9.99 -6.91
N ARG A 5 11.83 10.58 -7.35
CA ARG A 5 11.79 11.66 -8.35
C ARG A 5 11.24 11.23 -9.70
N ASN A 6 11.40 9.96 -10.09
CA ASN A 6 10.90 9.48 -11.37
C ASN A 6 10.02 8.22 -11.21
N LYS A 7 8.70 8.45 -11.10
CA LYS A 7 7.69 7.40 -10.89
C LYS A 7 7.70 6.34 -12.01
N TRP A 8 8.08 6.73 -13.22
CA TRP A 8 8.18 5.85 -14.38
C TRP A 8 9.39 4.91 -14.32
N LEU A 9 10.52 5.39 -13.80
CA LEU A 9 11.69 4.54 -13.55
C LEU A 9 11.36 3.44 -12.54
N MET A 10 10.54 3.75 -11.54
CA MET A 10 10.08 2.75 -10.58
C MET A 10 9.15 1.72 -11.20
N ILE A 11 8.30 2.11 -12.17
CA ILE A 11 7.48 1.16 -12.93
C ILE A 11 8.39 0.21 -13.72
N LEU A 12 9.38 0.75 -14.43
CA LEU A 12 10.35 -0.06 -15.17
C LEU A 12 11.10 -1.03 -14.26
N PHE A 13 11.52 -0.55 -13.09
CA PHE A 13 12.15 -1.40 -12.08
C PHE A 13 11.22 -2.51 -11.60
N ASN A 14 9.94 -2.22 -11.35
CA ASN A 14 8.95 -3.23 -10.97
C ASN A 14 8.77 -4.28 -12.08
N PHE A 15 8.68 -3.88 -13.35
CA PHE A 15 8.62 -4.84 -14.47
C PHE A 15 9.88 -5.68 -14.61
N ALA A 16 11.07 -5.09 -14.42
CA ALA A 16 12.33 -5.82 -14.41
C ALA A 16 12.36 -6.82 -13.23
N LEU A 17 11.86 -6.43 -12.07
CA LEU A 17 11.73 -7.29 -10.90
C LEU A 17 10.77 -8.45 -11.15
N VAL A 18 9.58 -8.20 -11.71
CA VAL A 18 8.62 -9.26 -12.09
C VAL A 18 9.27 -10.23 -13.08
N THR A 19 9.95 -9.71 -14.09
CA THR A 19 10.64 -10.53 -15.09
C THR A 19 11.74 -11.38 -14.46
N GLY A 20 12.55 -10.80 -13.58
CA GLY A 20 13.59 -11.53 -12.85
C GLY A 20 13.02 -12.60 -11.93
N LEU A 21 11.97 -12.29 -11.16
CA LEU A 21 11.28 -13.27 -10.31
C LEU A 21 10.65 -14.39 -11.13
N PHE A 22 10.08 -14.06 -12.30
CA PHE A 22 9.53 -15.04 -13.22
C PHE A 22 10.59 -16.03 -13.70
N PHE A 23 11.78 -15.56 -14.10
CA PHE A 23 12.86 -16.47 -14.52
C PHE A 23 13.41 -17.34 -13.38
N LEU A 24 13.36 -16.85 -12.13
CA LEU A 24 13.94 -17.55 -10.98
C LEU A 24 12.97 -18.51 -10.29
N LEU A 25 11.68 -18.18 -10.26
CA LEU A 25 10.68 -18.87 -9.42
C LEU A 25 9.58 -19.58 -10.21
N SER A 26 9.39 -19.25 -11.50
CA SER A 26 8.34 -19.89 -12.28
C SER A 26 8.76 -21.31 -12.69
N PRO A 27 7.95 -22.34 -12.38
CA PRO A 27 8.23 -23.71 -12.78
C PRO A 27 8.14 -23.91 -14.29
N GLU A 28 7.28 -23.14 -14.96
CA GLU A 28 7.12 -23.14 -16.42
C GLU A 28 7.21 -21.71 -16.97
N HIS A 29 7.79 -21.58 -18.16
CA HIS A 29 7.96 -20.28 -18.83
C HIS A 29 6.78 -19.97 -19.75
N ASP A 30 5.57 -20.00 -19.18
CA ASP A 30 4.35 -19.61 -19.88
C ASP A 30 3.87 -18.20 -19.47
N LEU A 31 2.87 -17.70 -20.20
CA LEU A 31 2.27 -16.41 -19.90
C LEU A 31 1.49 -16.42 -18.57
N PHE A 32 0.94 -17.56 -18.17
CA PHE A 32 0.14 -17.72 -16.95
C PHE A 32 0.98 -17.48 -15.69
N HIS A 33 2.17 -18.07 -15.59
CA HIS A 33 3.07 -17.86 -14.47
C HIS A 33 3.59 -16.43 -14.43
N TYR A 34 3.80 -15.78 -15.58
CA TYR A 34 4.17 -14.36 -15.63
C TYR A 34 3.06 -13.47 -15.07
N ILE A 35 1.81 -13.74 -15.45
CA ILE A 35 0.61 -13.06 -14.91
C ILE A 35 0.54 -13.24 -13.39
N ASN A 36 0.81 -14.44 -12.87
CA ASN A 36 0.80 -14.70 -11.43
C ASN A 36 1.88 -13.90 -10.68
N GLN A 37 3.10 -13.82 -11.22
CA GLN A 37 4.16 -13.01 -10.60
C GLN A 37 3.81 -11.51 -10.60
N LEU A 38 3.26 -11.01 -11.72
CA LEU A 38 2.77 -9.64 -11.79
C LEU A 38 1.62 -9.39 -10.81
N PHE A 39 0.72 -10.36 -10.64
CA PHE A 39 -0.38 -10.29 -9.69
C PHE A 39 0.11 -10.14 -8.26
N TYR A 40 1.07 -10.95 -7.80
CA TYR A 40 1.60 -10.85 -6.44
C TYR A 40 2.22 -9.48 -6.16
N LEU A 41 2.99 -8.94 -7.12
CA LEU A 41 3.59 -7.62 -6.97
C LEU A 41 2.54 -6.49 -7.01
N ALA A 42 1.60 -6.54 -7.94
CA ALA A 42 0.51 -5.56 -8.03
C ALA A 42 -0.35 -5.58 -6.75
N TYR A 43 -0.67 -6.77 -6.25
CA TYR A 43 -1.41 -6.97 -5.01
C TYR A 43 -0.66 -6.36 -3.81
N PHE A 44 0.64 -6.58 -3.69
CA PHE A 44 1.45 -5.98 -2.63
C PHE A 44 1.35 -4.45 -2.62
N TYR A 45 1.53 -3.80 -3.77
CA TYR A 45 1.44 -2.34 -3.88
C TYR A 45 0.03 -1.82 -3.59
N LEU A 46 -1.00 -2.46 -4.15
CA LEU A 46 -2.39 -2.07 -3.91
C LEU A 46 -2.80 -2.28 -2.46
N PHE A 47 -2.48 -3.42 -1.87
CA PHE A 47 -2.81 -3.74 -0.49
C PHE A 47 -2.22 -2.70 0.47
N ILE A 48 -0.92 -2.41 0.34
CA ILE A 48 -0.28 -1.38 1.15
C ILE A 48 -0.87 0.00 0.86
N GLY A 49 -1.11 0.33 -0.42
CA GLY A 49 -1.69 1.60 -0.82
C GLY A 49 -3.07 1.84 -0.21
N ILE A 50 -3.95 0.83 -0.25
CA ILE A 50 -5.29 0.87 0.35
C ILE A 50 -5.20 0.92 1.86
N LEU A 51 -4.33 0.13 2.50
CA LEU A 51 -4.13 0.17 3.95
C LEU A 51 -3.70 1.57 4.40
N MET A 52 -2.72 2.16 3.72
CA MET A 52 -2.28 3.54 3.96
C MET A 52 -3.41 4.55 3.71
N TRP A 53 -4.26 4.31 2.72
CA TRP A 53 -5.41 5.16 2.43
C TRP A 53 -6.42 5.16 3.58
N VAL A 54 -6.74 3.98 4.14
CA VAL A 54 -7.64 3.84 5.29
C VAL A 54 -7.04 4.49 6.54
N ILE A 55 -5.74 4.26 6.82
CA ILE A 55 -5.03 4.87 7.95
C ILE A 55 -5.07 6.40 7.85
N ARG A 56 -4.73 6.93 6.67
CA ARG A 56 -4.74 8.38 6.43
C ARG A 56 -6.16 8.97 6.38
N GLY A 57 -7.16 8.17 6.03
CA GLY A 57 -8.57 8.58 5.95
C GLY A 57 -9.21 8.93 7.30
N GLY A 58 -8.49 8.79 8.41
CA GLY A 58 -8.98 9.15 9.75
C GLY A 58 -9.88 8.08 10.39
N PHE A 59 -10.04 6.91 9.75
CA PHE A 59 -10.75 5.77 10.33
C PHE A 59 -10.15 5.38 11.69
N PHE A 60 -8.82 5.22 11.73
CA PHE A 60 -8.10 4.91 12.95
C PHE A 60 -8.01 6.08 13.92
N ASP A 61 -8.14 7.32 13.46
CA ASP A 61 -8.21 8.50 14.33
C ASP A 61 -9.50 8.49 15.15
N GLY A 62 -10.63 8.13 14.52
CA GLY A 62 -11.92 7.96 15.20
C GLY A 62 -11.86 6.86 16.26
N ILE A 63 -11.23 5.72 15.94
CA ILE A 63 -11.00 4.63 16.90
C ILE A 63 -10.11 5.11 18.06
N ALA A 64 -8.98 5.75 17.76
CA ALA A 64 -8.06 6.26 18.77
C ALA A 64 -8.75 7.29 19.68
N TYR A 65 -9.57 8.17 19.13
CA TYR A 65 -10.37 9.13 19.90
C TYR A 65 -11.37 8.42 20.83
N GLY A 66 -12.07 7.38 20.33
CA GLY A 66 -12.98 6.57 21.13
C GLY A 66 -12.30 5.93 22.34
N PHE A 67 -11.14 5.29 22.12
CA PHE A 67 -10.35 4.71 23.21
C PHE A 67 -9.82 5.76 24.19
N ARG A 68 -9.31 6.90 23.70
CA ARG A 68 -8.84 8.00 24.54
C ARG A 68 -9.96 8.52 25.45
N ARG A 69 -11.17 8.70 24.91
CA ARG A 69 -12.35 9.16 25.66
C ARG A 69 -12.85 8.12 26.66
N PHE A 70 -12.85 6.85 26.29
CA PHE A 70 -13.23 5.77 27.19
C PHE A 70 -12.26 5.69 28.38
N TYR A 71 -10.95 5.68 28.10
CA TYR A 71 -9.92 5.61 29.12
C TYR A 71 -9.94 6.84 30.05
N SER A 72 -10.14 8.05 29.52
CA SER A 72 -10.23 9.25 30.35
C SER A 72 -11.48 9.28 31.25
N THR A 73 -12.53 8.56 30.89
CA THR A 73 -13.76 8.44 31.70
C THR A 73 -13.62 7.36 32.77
N MET A 74 -12.88 6.28 32.48
CA MET A 74 -12.62 5.18 33.42
C MET A 74 -11.45 5.47 34.39
N SER A 75 -10.46 6.25 33.96
CA SER A 75 -9.32 6.63 34.78
C SER A 75 -9.68 7.78 35.72
N LYS A 76 -9.37 7.62 37.03
CA LYS A 76 -9.47 8.71 38.02
C LYS A 76 -8.40 9.79 37.84
N GLN A 77 -7.46 9.61 36.91
CA GLN A 77 -6.29 10.46 36.70
C GLN A 77 -6.53 11.37 35.48
N LYS A 78 -6.96 12.61 35.74
CA LYS A 78 -7.27 13.64 34.71
C LYS A 78 -6.07 14.01 33.82
N ASP A 79 -4.85 13.82 34.32
CA ASP A 79 -3.59 14.24 33.68
C ASP A 79 -3.23 13.41 32.43
N TYR A 80 -3.78 12.20 32.30
CA TYR A 80 -3.49 11.33 31.16
C TYR A 80 -3.94 11.91 29.81
N LEU A 81 -4.91 12.82 29.79
CA LEU A 81 -5.40 13.43 28.55
C LEU A 81 -4.38 14.37 27.89
N ASP A 82 -3.49 14.99 28.67
CA ASP A 82 -2.50 15.92 28.13
C ASP A 82 -1.36 15.18 27.42
N ASP A 83 -0.95 14.00 27.92
CA ASP A 83 0.03 13.12 27.24
C ASP A 83 -0.43 12.65 25.84
N TRP A 84 -1.74 12.56 25.62
CA TRP A 84 -2.29 12.14 24.31
C TRP A 84 -2.41 13.27 23.30
N LYS A 85 -2.37 14.54 23.73
CA LYS A 85 -2.40 15.70 22.81
C LYS A 85 -1.10 15.82 22.02
N GLU A 86 0.01 15.44 22.61
CA GLU A 86 1.33 15.53 21.98
C GLU A 86 1.61 14.36 21.01
N LYS A 87 0.86 13.26 21.10
CA LYS A 87 1.05 12.10 20.22
C LYS A 87 0.38 12.31 18.86
N PRO A 88 1.12 12.12 17.75
CA PRO A 88 0.55 12.26 16.42
C PRO A 88 -0.60 11.27 16.20
N LEU A 89 -1.63 11.73 15.49
CA LEU A 89 -2.74 10.87 15.11
C LEU A 89 -2.28 9.80 14.10
N PRO A 90 -2.88 8.60 14.10
CA PRO A 90 -2.61 7.57 13.10
C PRO A 90 -2.59 8.10 11.66
N SER A 91 -3.50 9.00 11.30
CA SER A 91 -3.54 9.61 9.97
C SER A 91 -2.32 10.48 9.62
N GLN A 92 -1.66 11.06 10.63
CA GLN A 92 -0.48 11.91 10.48
C GLN A 92 0.81 11.10 10.35
N THR A 93 0.80 9.83 10.77
CA THR A 93 1.96 8.93 10.66
C THR A 93 2.30 8.58 9.20
N ILE A 94 1.33 8.61 8.29
CA ILE A 94 1.52 8.24 6.89
C ILE A 94 1.73 9.49 6.03
N GLY A 95 2.88 9.57 5.35
CA GLY A 95 3.19 10.66 4.43
C GLY A 95 2.35 10.64 3.13
N ARG A 96 1.91 11.81 2.65
CA ARG A 96 1.04 11.91 1.45
C ARG A 96 1.75 11.44 0.18
N SER A 97 3.07 11.56 0.16
CA SER A 97 3.92 11.14 -0.95
C SER A 97 4.00 9.62 -1.04
N TRP A 98 4.13 8.93 0.11
CA TRP A 98 4.15 7.47 0.18
C TRP A 98 2.82 6.87 -0.24
N LEU A 99 1.70 7.39 0.28
CA LEU A 99 0.37 6.95 -0.12
C LEU A 99 0.17 7.04 -1.64
N ARG A 100 0.46 8.22 -2.22
CA ARG A 100 0.34 8.43 -3.67
C ARG A 100 1.29 7.55 -4.47
N PHE A 101 2.46 7.25 -3.94
CA PHE A 101 3.42 6.36 -4.58
C PHE A 101 2.87 4.92 -4.66
N PHE A 102 2.46 4.34 -3.52
CA PHE A 102 1.95 2.97 -3.49
C PHE A 102 0.69 2.79 -4.32
N LEU A 103 -0.28 3.71 -4.20
CA LEU A 103 -1.50 3.66 -5.01
C LEU A 103 -1.20 3.81 -6.50
N PHE A 104 -0.32 4.73 -6.91
CA PHE A 104 0.02 4.91 -8.31
C PHE A 104 0.70 3.67 -8.90
N GLN A 105 1.70 3.12 -8.22
CA GLN A 105 2.39 1.90 -8.67
C GLN A 105 1.42 0.72 -8.73
N GLY A 106 0.61 0.53 -7.68
CA GLY A 106 -0.40 -0.53 -7.63
C GLY A 106 -1.40 -0.42 -8.78
N SER A 107 -1.99 0.76 -8.99
CA SER A 107 -2.97 0.97 -10.07
C SER A 107 -2.37 0.71 -11.45
N VAL A 108 -1.16 1.18 -11.75
CA VAL A 108 -0.53 0.95 -13.06
C VAL A 108 -0.23 -0.53 -13.28
N LEU A 109 0.33 -1.21 -12.27
CA LEU A 109 0.60 -2.64 -12.35
C LEU A 109 -0.69 -3.46 -12.52
N THR A 110 -1.77 -3.08 -11.84
CA THR A 110 -3.08 -3.72 -11.99
C THR A 110 -3.69 -3.50 -13.38
N VAL A 111 -3.56 -2.31 -13.96
CA VAL A 111 -4.00 -2.07 -15.34
C VAL A 111 -3.21 -2.95 -16.32
N GLY A 112 -1.89 -3.06 -16.14
CA GLY A 112 -1.04 -3.96 -16.92
C GLY A 112 -1.45 -5.43 -16.76
N LEU A 113 -1.73 -5.86 -15.53
CA LEU A 113 -2.23 -7.20 -15.23
C LEU A 113 -3.56 -7.48 -15.95
N LEU A 114 -4.52 -6.55 -15.87
CA LEU A 114 -5.82 -6.71 -16.52
C LEU A 114 -5.67 -6.80 -18.04
N ALA A 115 -4.78 -6.00 -18.64
CA ALA A 115 -4.48 -6.07 -20.07
C ALA A 115 -3.91 -7.44 -20.47
N LEU A 116 -2.97 -7.98 -19.68
CA LEU A 116 -2.41 -9.32 -19.90
C LEU A 116 -3.44 -10.43 -19.71
N LEU A 117 -4.32 -10.32 -18.72
CA LEU A 117 -5.42 -11.28 -18.51
C LEU A 117 -6.38 -11.28 -19.70
N VAL A 118 -6.78 -10.10 -20.18
CA VAL A 118 -7.65 -9.97 -21.36
C VAL A 118 -6.98 -10.62 -22.58
N PHE A 119 -5.69 -10.38 -22.79
CA PHE A 119 -4.93 -11.01 -23.87
C PHE A 119 -4.87 -12.54 -23.71
N TYR A 120 -4.58 -13.03 -22.50
CA TYR A 120 -4.48 -14.46 -22.20
C TYR A 120 -5.78 -15.23 -22.43
N TYR A 121 -6.94 -14.62 -22.18
CA TYR A 121 -8.24 -15.27 -22.38
C TYR A 121 -8.82 -15.07 -23.79
N GLN A 122 -8.25 -14.18 -24.61
CA GLN A 122 -8.66 -13.96 -26.00
C GLN A 122 -7.88 -14.82 -27.00
N GLY A 123 -6.68 -15.29 -26.62
CA GLY A 123 -5.89 -16.28 -27.37
C GLY A 123 -6.26 -17.70 -27.00
#